data_AF-A0AAW5BWZ4-F1
#
_entry.id   AF-A0AAW5BWZ4-F1
#
_cell.length_a   1.000
_cell.length_b   1.000
_cell.length_c   1.000
_cell.angle_alpha   90.00
_cell.angle_beta   90.00
_cell.angle_gamma   90.00
#
_symmetry.space_group_name_H-M   'P 1'
#
loop_
_entity.id
_entity.type
_entity.pdbx_description
1 polymer ?
#
loop_
_entity_poly.entity_id
_entity_poly.type
_entity_poly.pdbx_seq_one_letter_code
_entity_poly.pdbx_strand_id
1 'polypeptide(L)'
;MKEIIDFIEENVDGRTLSTKELVYELENGALQGAYSDQISFSNLKYSKSGFQMDMFIVSNEKIWLIGKEGQREKLRKDFSAVSMFRFELAKRKSTDSITGCFRFISASGKHVAAEAVVSGIYDVRLEDGVLRLSEDQVLYRDQPIQDGRHKPVAFQAEHCFYCRGGKLHYEYDGRSFDVDAKTLERCDSPDTFPPFISVEQ
;
A
#
# COMPACT_ATOMS: atom_id res chain seq x y z
N MET A 1 4.53 -19.55 -12.50
CA MET A 1 3.74 -19.71 -11.26
C MET A 1 4.51 -20.41 -10.17
N LYS A 2 5.08 -21.62 -10.40
CA LYS A 2 5.89 -22.30 -9.36
C LYS A 2 7.03 -21.42 -8.84
N GLU A 3 7.84 -20.85 -9.73
CA GLU A 3 8.94 -19.96 -9.36
C GLU A 3 8.49 -18.71 -8.56
N ILE A 4 7.31 -18.16 -8.88
CA ILE A 4 6.72 -17.05 -8.13
C ILE A 4 6.32 -17.50 -6.72
N ILE A 5 5.68 -18.67 -6.60
CA ILE A 5 5.33 -19.24 -5.29
C ILE A 5 6.59 -19.53 -4.47
N ASP A 6 7.59 -20.19 -5.07
CA ASP A 6 8.86 -20.49 -4.41
C ASP A 6 9.53 -19.20 -3.91
N PHE A 7 9.54 -18.14 -4.74
CA PHE A 7 10.06 -16.83 -4.34
C PHE A 7 9.30 -16.23 -3.15
N ILE A 8 7.97 -16.27 -3.18
CA ILE A 8 7.13 -15.74 -2.09
C ILE A 8 7.36 -16.55 -0.81
N GLU A 9 7.39 -17.88 -0.88
CA GLU A 9 7.64 -18.75 0.29
C GLU A 9 8.99 -18.46 0.94
N GLU A 10 10.05 -18.33 0.15
CA GLU A 10 11.41 -18.15 0.66
C GLU A 10 11.63 -16.73 1.18
N ASN A 11 11.10 -15.73 0.47
CA ASN A 11 11.51 -14.33 0.64
C ASN A 11 10.43 -13.43 1.22
N VAL A 12 9.13 -13.75 1.11
CA VAL A 12 8.03 -12.81 1.40
C VAL A 12 7.12 -13.29 2.52
N ASP A 13 6.65 -14.53 2.49
CA ASP A 13 5.71 -15.07 3.48
C ASP A 13 6.33 -15.07 4.89
N GLY A 14 5.59 -14.52 5.84
CA GLY A 14 6.02 -14.33 7.22
C GLY A 14 6.98 -13.15 7.45
N ARG A 15 7.38 -12.40 6.42
CA ARG A 15 8.28 -11.25 6.58
C ARG A 15 7.54 -10.01 7.02
N THR A 16 8.21 -9.22 7.85
CA THR A 16 7.76 -7.89 8.27
C THR A 16 8.80 -6.85 7.88
N LEU A 17 8.35 -5.82 7.20
CA LEU A 17 9.16 -4.71 6.73
C LEU A 17 8.73 -3.43 7.43
N SER A 18 9.62 -2.46 7.47
CA SER A 18 9.32 -1.14 8.00
C SER A 18 9.70 -0.07 7.02
N THR A 19 8.87 0.97 6.95
CA THR A 19 9.23 2.21 6.28
C THR A 19 9.94 3.10 7.28
N LYS A 20 11.04 3.73 6.86
CA LYS A 20 11.74 4.71 7.70
C LYS A 20 10.75 5.79 8.14
N GLU A 21 10.85 6.21 9.40
CA GLU A 21 10.03 7.31 9.90
C GLU A 21 10.20 8.53 8.99
N LEU A 22 9.10 8.99 8.42
CA LEU A 22 9.04 10.19 7.60
C LEU A 22 8.52 11.33 8.47
N VAL A 23 9.37 12.31 8.72
CA VAL A 23 9.01 13.55 9.40
C VAL A 23 8.66 14.60 8.34
N TYR A 24 7.50 15.22 8.48
CA TYR A 24 7.02 16.26 7.57
C TYR A 24 6.43 17.43 8.37
N GLU A 25 6.38 18.60 7.76
CA GLU A 25 5.81 19.82 8.35
C GLU A 25 4.46 20.15 7.72
N LEU A 26 3.52 20.61 8.55
CA LEU A 26 2.23 21.14 8.10
C LEU A 26 2.07 22.58 8.61
N GLU A 27 1.18 23.34 7.96
CA GLU A 27 0.82 24.71 8.36
C GLU A 27 2.04 25.65 8.55
N ASN A 28 2.95 25.70 7.56
CA ASN A 28 4.15 26.54 7.59
C ASN A 28 5.04 26.30 8.83
N GLY A 29 5.18 25.05 9.27
CA GLY A 29 6.03 24.66 10.39
C GLY A 29 5.36 24.75 11.77
N ALA A 30 4.08 25.14 11.84
CA ALA A 30 3.31 25.14 13.09
C ALA A 30 3.00 23.71 13.60
N LEU A 31 3.03 22.73 12.71
CA LEU A 31 2.82 21.32 13.01
C LEU A 31 3.94 20.47 12.42
N GLN A 32 4.30 19.41 13.13
CA GLN A 32 5.19 18.37 12.63
C GLN A 32 4.48 17.02 12.70
N GLY A 33 4.41 16.30 11.58
CA GLY A 33 3.97 14.92 11.51
C GLY A 33 5.16 13.97 11.52
N ALA A 34 5.02 12.82 12.16
CA ALA A 34 5.88 11.66 11.95
C ALA A 34 5.00 10.47 11.58
N TYR A 35 5.35 9.84 10.47
CA TYR A 35 4.64 8.70 9.93
C TYR A 35 5.57 7.50 9.82
N SER A 36 5.12 6.35 10.30
CA SER A 36 5.86 5.08 10.18
C SER A 36 4.89 3.94 9.98
N ASP A 37 5.21 3.08 9.02
CA ASP A 37 4.43 1.90 8.69
C ASP A 37 5.25 0.64 8.94
N GLN A 38 4.56 -0.40 9.42
CA GLN A 38 5.03 -1.77 9.34
C GLN A 38 4.14 -2.56 8.41
N ILE A 39 4.74 -3.29 7.49
CA ILE A 39 4.03 -4.14 6.54
C ILE A 39 4.45 -5.57 6.76
N SER A 40 3.48 -6.46 7.00
CA SER A 40 3.72 -7.89 7.10
C SER A 40 3.00 -8.61 5.98
N PHE A 41 3.68 -9.54 5.33
CA PHE A 41 3.08 -10.46 4.37
C PHE A 41 2.98 -11.84 5.01
N SER A 42 1.82 -12.46 4.97
CA SER A 42 1.67 -13.80 5.57
C SER A 42 0.49 -14.58 4.99
N ASN A 43 0.26 -15.77 5.54
CA ASN A 43 -0.86 -16.64 5.19
C ASN A 43 -0.88 -17.03 3.72
N LEU A 44 0.30 -17.23 3.11
CA LEU A 44 0.38 -17.79 1.78
C LEU A 44 -0.35 -19.14 1.72
N LYS A 45 -1.30 -19.25 0.79
CA LYS A 45 -1.96 -20.52 0.45
C LYS A 45 -2.02 -20.63 -1.05
N TYR A 46 -1.69 -21.80 -1.60
CA TYR A 46 -1.71 -22.01 -3.03
C TYR A 46 -2.20 -23.39 -3.43
N SER A 47 -2.53 -23.51 -4.70
CA SER A 47 -3.01 -24.71 -5.37
C SER A 47 -2.35 -24.83 -6.74
N LYS A 48 -2.75 -25.84 -7.51
CA LYS A 48 -2.30 -25.99 -8.91
C LYS A 48 -2.74 -24.85 -9.83
N SER A 49 -3.71 -24.03 -9.44
CA SER A 49 -4.31 -23.00 -10.30
C SER A 49 -4.12 -21.57 -9.81
N GLY A 50 -3.60 -21.35 -8.61
CA GLY A 50 -3.52 -20.00 -8.04
C GLY A 50 -3.06 -19.97 -6.60
N PHE A 51 -2.92 -18.77 -6.06
CA PHE A 51 -2.47 -18.51 -4.70
C PHE A 51 -3.15 -17.28 -4.09
N GLN A 52 -3.10 -17.19 -2.77
CA GLN A 52 -3.53 -16.04 -2.00
C GLN A 52 -2.48 -15.72 -0.93
N MET A 53 -2.36 -14.43 -0.58
CA MET A 53 -1.46 -13.95 0.46
C MET A 53 -2.09 -12.72 1.13
N ASP A 54 -1.96 -12.63 2.44
CA ASP A 54 -2.43 -11.50 3.21
C ASP A 54 -1.32 -10.46 3.36
N MET A 55 -1.71 -9.19 3.33
CA MET A 55 -0.87 -8.04 3.64
C MET A 55 -1.48 -7.30 4.82
N PHE A 56 -0.71 -7.17 5.89
CA PHE A 56 -1.07 -6.41 7.08
C PHE A 56 -0.28 -5.13 7.09
N ILE A 57 -0.95 -4.00 7.30
CA ILE A 57 -0.32 -2.70 7.42
C ILE A 57 -0.66 -2.15 8.81
N VAL A 58 0.36 -1.96 9.64
CA VAL A 58 0.25 -1.23 10.89
C VAL A 58 0.73 0.19 10.63
N SER A 59 -0.22 1.11 10.51
CA SER A 59 0.07 2.52 10.28
C SER A 59 0.09 3.28 11.59
N ASN A 60 1.19 4.00 11.83
CA ASN A 60 1.34 4.86 12.98
C ASN A 60 1.63 6.28 12.51
N GLU A 61 0.78 7.21 12.90
CA GLU A 61 0.95 8.63 12.60
C GLU A 61 0.78 9.44 13.88
N LYS A 62 1.76 10.31 14.12
CA LYS A 62 1.71 11.29 15.21
C LYS A 62 1.87 12.68 14.64
N ILE A 63 1.05 13.61 15.10
CA ILE A 63 1.17 15.03 14.74
C ILE A 63 1.34 15.83 16.02
N TRP A 64 2.37 16.66 16.07
CA TRP A 64 2.66 17.56 17.17
C TRP A 64 2.46 19.02 16.76
N LEU A 65 2.00 19.83 17.71
CA LEU A 65 2.17 21.27 17.67
C LEU A 65 3.63 21.62 17.93
N ILE A 66 4.20 22.46 17.09
CA ILE A 66 5.54 23.00 17.25
C ILE A 66 5.46 24.36 17.95
N GLY A 67 6.26 24.51 19.00
CA GLY A 67 6.40 25.73 19.77
C GLY A 67 7.21 26.80 19.04
N LYS A 68 7.22 28.01 19.60
CA LYS A 68 7.95 29.16 19.01
C LYS A 68 9.47 28.94 18.87
N GLU A 69 10.03 28.01 19.64
CA GLU A 69 11.45 27.65 19.63
C GLU A 69 11.73 26.34 18.84
N GLY A 70 10.73 25.79 18.13
CA GLY A 70 10.88 24.63 17.26
C GLY A 70 10.72 23.25 17.94
N GLN A 71 10.53 23.21 19.25
CA GLN A 71 10.24 21.97 19.99
C GLN A 71 8.80 21.48 19.80
N ARG A 72 8.62 20.15 19.87
CA ARG A 72 7.30 19.52 20.00
C ARG A 72 6.69 19.88 21.36
N GLU A 73 5.60 20.65 21.36
CA GLU A 73 4.93 21.08 22.59
C GLU A 73 3.75 20.20 22.97
N LYS A 74 2.92 19.81 22.00
CA LYS A 74 1.67 19.08 22.28
C LYS A 74 1.33 18.08 21.18
N LEU A 75 1.05 16.84 21.57
CA LEU A 75 0.50 15.82 20.65
C LEU A 75 -0.94 16.18 20.28
N ARG A 76 -1.21 16.34 18.98
CA ARG A 76 -2.50 16.70 18.39
C ARG A 76 -3.22 15.49 17.80
N LYS A 77 -2.46 14.55 17.24
CA LYS A 77 -2.97 13.30 16.69
C LYS A 77 -2.04 12.18 17.12
N ASP A 78 -2.62 11.09 17.60
CA ASP A 78 -1.95 9.82 17.80
C ASP A 78 -2.84 8.75 17.16
N PHE A 79 -2.50 8.38 15.94
CA PHE A 79 -3.26 7.42 15.15
C PHE A 79 -2.45 6.15 15.03
N SER A 80 -3.08 5.04 15.39
CA SER A 80 -2.58 3.70 15.12
C SER A 80 -3.74 2.85 14.63
N ALA A 81 -3.58 2.25 13.46
CA ALA A 81 -4.57 1.34 12.90
C ALA A 81 -3.88 0.20 12.17
N VAL A 82 -4.51 -0.98 12.25
CA VAL A 82 -4.13 -2.14 11.47
C VAL A 82 -5.12 -2.27 10.33
N SER A 83 -4.63 -2.40 9.10
CA SER A 83 -5.42 -2.73 7.92
C SER A 83 -4.98 -4.08 7.37
N MET A 84 -5.93 -4.90 6.96
CA MET A 84 -5.69 -6.19 6.33
C MET A 84 -6.18 -6.15 4.89
N PHE A 85 -5.32 -6.55 3.97
CA PHE A 85 -5.62 -6.74 2.57
C PHE A 85 -5.27 -8.17 2.14
N ARG A 86 -5.82 -8.60 1.02
CA ARG A 86 -5.54 -9.92 0.44
C ARG A 86 -5.32 -9.84 -1.05
N PHE A 87 -4.23 -10.48 -1.50
CA PHE A 87 -4.04 -10.89 -2.88
C PHE A 87 -4.75 -12.22 -3.12
N GLU A 88 -5.56 -12.32 -4.18
CA GLU A 88 -6.19 -13.56 -4.64
C GLU A 88 -5.93 -13.71 -6.14
N LEU A 89 -4.95 -14.53 -6.52
CA LEU A 89 -4.41 -14.62 -7.87
C LEU A 89 -4.54 -16.03 -8.45
N ALA A 90 -4.79 -16.11 -9.76
CA ALA A 90 -4.91 -17.38 -10.46
C ALA A 90 -4.27 -17.35 -11.85
N LYS A 91 -3.74 -18.50 -12.27
CA LYS A 91 -3.25 -18.71 -13.63
C LYS A 91 -4.44 -18.82 -14.58
N ARG A 92 -4.41 -18.05 -15.67
CA ARG A 92 -5.46 -18.07 -16.70
C ARG A 92 -5.22 -19.19 -17.69
N LYS A 93 -6.26 -19.97 -17.98
CA LYS A 93 -6.19 -21.08 -18.94
C LYS A 93 -6.00 -20.62 -20.39
N SER A 94 -6.42 -19.39 -20.70
CA SER A 94 -6.39 -18.81 -22.04
C SER A 94 -5.03 -18.24 -22.44
N THR A 95 -4.28 -17.69 -21.48
CA THR A 95 -3.04 -16.95 -21.75
C THR A 95 -1.84 -17.41 -20.92
N ASP A 96 -2.06 -18.32 -19.98
CA ASP A 96 -1.09 -18.74 -18.95
C ASP A 96 -0.59 -17.62 -18.02
N SER A 97 -1.04 -16.37 -18.21
CA SER A 97 -0.77 -15.23 -17.33
C SER A 97 -1.38 -15.44 -15.93
N ILE A 98 -0.79 -14.80 -14.93
CA ILE A 98 -1.37 -14.75 -13.58
C ILE A 98 -2.04 -13.40 -13.42
N THR A 99 -3.31 -13.41 -13.02
CA THR A 99 -4.08 -12.20 -12.71
C THR A 99 -5.08 -12.49 -11.59
N GLY A 100 -5.64 -11.47 -10.97
CA GLY A 100 -6.62 -11.63 -9.91
C GLY A 100 -6.97 -10.29 -9.26
N CYS A 101 -7.11 -10.28 -7.95
CA CYS A 101 -7.42 -9.05 -7.22
C CYS A 101 -6.56 -8.85 -5.97
N PHE A 102 -6.47 -7.59 -5.57
CA PHE A 102 -6.01 -7.13 -4.27
C PHE A 102 -7.20 -6.41 -3.62
N ARG A 103 -7.56 -6.75 -2.39
CA ARG A 103 -8.72 -6.14 -1.74
C ARG A 103 -8.56 -5.95 -0.26
N PHE A 104 -9.23 -4.92 0.24
CA PHE A 104 -9.43 -4.68 1.65
C PHE A 104 -10.27 -5.80 2.30
N ILE A 105 -9.86 -6.23 3.49
CA ILE A 105 -10.54 -7.23 4.30
C ILE A 105 -11.16 -6.58 5.54
N SER A 106 -10.36 -5.87 6.30
CA SER A 106 -10.77 -5.23 7.56
C SER A 106 -9.76 -4.20 8.01
N ALA A 107 -10.16 -3.32 8.92
CA ALA A 107 -9.25 -2.49 9.68
C ALA A 107 -9.73 -2.28 11.13
N SER A 108 -8.81 -1.94 12.03
CA SER A 108 -9.11 -1.67 13.43
C SER A 108 -9.49 -0.21 13.72
N GLY A 109 -9.19 0.70 12.79
CA GLY A 109 -9.45 2.14 12.92
C GLY A 109 -10.83 2.56 12.42
N LYS A 110 -11.22 3.80 12.74
CA LYS A 110 -12.36 4.48 12.10
C LYS A 110 -11.83 5.39 11.00
N HIS A 111 -12.54 5.48 9.88
CA HIS A 111 -12.20 6.37 8.76
C HIS A 111 -10.82 6.06 8.16
N VAL A 112 -10.55 4.78 7.91
CA VAL A 112 -9.28 4.37 7.30
C VAL A 112 -9.30 4.76 5.82
N ALA A 113 -8.24 5.43 5.35
CA ALA A 113 -8.20 6.02 4.00
C ALA A 113 -8.28 5.00 2.84
N ALA A 114 -8.16 3.70 3.12
CA ALA A 114 -8.22 2.62 2.14
C ALA A 114 -9.41 1.68 2.40
N GLU A 115 -10.47 2.17 3.03
CA GLU A 115 -11.71 1.40 3.24
C GLU A 115 -12.31 0.93 1.91
N ALA A 116 -12.76 -0.33 1.89
CA ALA A 116 -13.43 -0.98 0.77
C ALA A 116 -12.66 -0.98 -0.57
N VAL A 117 -11.34 -0.80 -0.55
CA VAL A 117 -10.50 -0.88 -1.76
C VAL A 117 -10.59 -2.27 -2.39
N VAL A 118 -10.76 -2.30 -3.71
CA VAL A 118 -10.64 -3.49 -4.56
C VAL A 118 -9.89 -3.09 -5.82
N SER A 119 -8.87 -3.86 -6.17
CA SER A 119 -8.02 -3.60 -7.32
C SER A 119 -7.85 -4.87 -8.16
N GLY A 120 -7.78 -4.70 -9.48
CA GLY A 120 -7.33 -5.74 -10.38
C GLY A 120 -5.81 -5.86 -10.31
N ILE A 121 -5.31 -7.08 -10.23
CA ILE A 121 -3.88 -7.39 -10.29
C ILE A 121 -3.57 -8.12 -11.58
N TYR A 122 -2.57 -7.62 -12.30
CA TYR A 122 -2.15 -8.13 -13.60
C TYR A 122 -0.64 -7.99 -13.81
N ASP A 123 -0.17 -8.49 -14.95
CA ASP A 123 1.25 -8.42 -15.35
C ASP A 123 2.23 -8.96 -14.29
N VAL A 124 1.82 -10.06 -13.63
CA VAL A 124 2.59 -10.68 -12.55
C VAL A 124 3.76 -11.46 -13.13
N ARG A 125 4.99 -10.99 -12.87
CA ARG A 125 6.22 -11.54 -13.43
C ARG A 125 7.35 -11.57 -12.40
N LEU A 126 8.22 -12.58 -12.50
CA LEU A 126 9.45 -12.70 -11.73
C LEU A 126 10.61 -12.67 -12.72
N GLU A 127 11.40 -11.61 -12.68
CA GLU A 127 12.50 -11.36 -13.62
C GLU A 127 13.71 -10.85 -12.84
N ASP A 128 14.88 -11.46 -13.05
CA ASP A 128 16.14 -11.11 -12.40
C ASP A 128 16.04 -11.00 -10.85
N GLY A 129 15.24 -11.89 -10.24
CA GLY A 129 15.04 -11.92 -8.79
C GLY A 129 14.10 -10.83 -8.25
N VAL A 130 13.36 -10.14 -9.12
CA VAL A 130 12.37 -9.13 -8.76
C VAL A 130 10.98 -9.61 -9.16
N LEU A 131 10.10 -9.79 -8.18
CA LEU A 131 8.68 -10.07 -8.42
C LEU A 131 7.93 -8.74 -8.57
N ARG A 132 7.28 -8.55 -9.71
CA ARG A 132 6.46 -7.37 -10.04
C ARG A 132 5.01 -7.73 -10.23
N LEU A 133 4.10 -6.87 -9.76
CA LEU A 133 2.67 -6.96 -9.98
C LEU A 133 2.12 -5.57 -10.29
N SER A 134 1.32 -5.45 -11.36
CA SER A 134 0.59 -4.21 -11.64
C SER A 134 -0.77 -4.23 -10.95
N GLU A 135 -1.16 -3.10 -10.40
CA GLU A 135 -2.42 -2.83 -9.73
C GLU A 135 -3.22 -1.79 -10.50
N ASP A 136 -4.53 -2.01 -10.63
CA ASP A 136 -5.49 -1.02 -11.09
C ASP A 136 -6.74 -1.04 -10.18
N GLN A 137 -6.92 0.00 -9.37
CA GLN A 137 -8.00 0.11 -8.40
C GLN A 137 -9.36 0.29 -9.08
N VAL A 138 -10.30 -0.60 -8.81
CA VAL A 138 -11.68 -0.48 -9.29
C VAL A 138 -12.42 0.60 -8.49
N LEU A 139 -13.32 1.33 -9.15
CA LEU A 139 -14.09 2.44 -8.57
C LEU A 139 -13.17 3.54 -8.02
N TYR A 140 -13.47 4.05 -6.82
CA TYR A 140 -12.70 5.08 -6.13
C TYR A 140 -12.71 4.82 -4.63
N ARG A 141 -11.79 5.49 -3.93
CA ARG A 141 -11.79 5.69 -2.48
C ARG A 141 -11.78 7.18 -2.15
N ASP A 142 -12.14 7.52 -0.94
CA ASP A 142 -12.14 8.91 -0.49
C ASP A 142 -10.75 9.33 -0.01
N GLN A 143 -10.13 10.25 -0.74
CA GLN A 143 -8.89 10.90 -0.32
C GLN A 143 -9.23 12.17 0.48
N PRO A 144 -8.74 12.32 1.71
CA PRO A 144 -8.92 13.55 2.47
C PRO A 144 -8.23 14.73 1.76
N ILE A 145 -8.92 15.87 1.74
CA ILE A 145 -8.41 17.17 1.29
C ILE A 145 -8.66 18.23 2.39
N GLN A 146 -8.24 19.48 2.14
CA GLN A 146 -8.38 20.57 3.11
C GLN A 146 -9.82 20.76 3.62
N ASP A 147 -9.94 21.24 4.85
CA ASP A 147 -11.21 21.56 5.53
C ASP A 147 -12.10 20.35 5.87
N GLY A 148 -11.50 19.17 6.05
CA GLY A 148 -12.23 17.94 6.39
C GLY A 148 -13.09 17.41 5.25
N ARG A 149 -12.85 17.90 4.02
CA ARG A 149 -13.50 17.42 2.81
C ARG A 149 -12.76 16.20 2.25
N HIS A 150 -13.41 15.52 1.32
CA HIS A 150 -12.84 14.38 0.62
C HIS A 150 -13.04 14.55 -0.88
N LYS A 151 -12.14 13.96 -1.67
CA LYS A 151 -12.33 13.78 -3.10
C LYS A 151 -12.24 12.29 -3.47
N PRO A 152 -13.06 11.84 -4.42
CA PRO A 152 -12.96 10.49 -4.99
C PRO A 152 -11.68 10.32 -5.81
N VAL A 153 -10.88 9.30 -5.50
CA VAL A 153 -9.65 8.96 -6.23
C VAL A 153 -9.52 7.47 -6.50
N ALA A 154 -8.79 7.11 -7.55
CA ALA A 154 -8.35 5.74 -7.83
C ALA A 154 -6.84 5.70 -8.02
N PHE A 155 -6.23 4.54 -7.79
CA PHE A 155 -4.80 4.34 -7.97
C PHE A 155 -4.51 3.29 -9.05
N GLN A 156 -3.43 3.53 -9.80
CA GLN A 156 -2.71 2.48 -10.51
C GLN A 156 -1.31 2.41 -9.93
N ALA A 157 -0.79 1.21 -9.71
CA ALA A 157 0.50 1.04 -9.09
C ALA A 157 1.29 -0.16 -9.60
N GLU A 158 2.59 -0.15 -9.36
CA GLU A 158 3.43 -1.35 -9.44
C GLU A 158 3.90 -1.74 -8.03
N HIS A 159 3.67 -3.00 -7.67
CA HIS A 159 4.23 -3.64 -6.50
C HIS A 159 5.52 -4.35 -6.91
N CYS A 160 6.64 -4.05 -6.25
CA CYS A 160 7.93 -4.69 -6.47
C CYS A 160 8.43 -5.36 -5.19
N PHE A 161 8.79 -6.64 -5.28
CA PHE A 161 9.43 -7.40 -4.20
C PHE A 161 10.79 -7.88 -4.67
N TYR A 162 11.84 -7.61 -3.89
CA TYR A 162 13.20 -8.04 -4.23
C TYR A 162 14.08 -8.15 -2.99
N CYS A 163 15.10 -8.99 -3.05
CA CYS A 163 16.07 -9.13 -1.97
C CYS A 163 17.35 -8.35 -2.28
N ARG A 164 17.81 -7.52 -1.33
CA ARG A 164 19.08 -6.81 -1.43
C ARG A 164 19.85 -6.96 -0.12
N GLY A 165 21.08 -7.46 -0.20
CA GLY A 165 21.88 -7.72 1.00
C GLY A 165 21.27 -8.74 1.95
N GLY A 166 20.51 -9.71 1.43
CA GLY A 166 19.82 -10.75 2.21
C GLY A 166 18.56 -10.28 2.92
N LYS A 167 18.09 -9.06 2.65
CA LYS A 167 16.87 -8.49 3.22
C LYS A 167 15.82 -8.28 2.14
N LEU A 168 14.56 -8.56 2.45
CA LEU A 168 13.44 -8.24 1.58
C LEU A 168 13.22 -6.73 1.52
N HIS A 169 13.00 -6.23 0.31
CA HIS A 169 12.50 -4.90 0.01
C HIS A 169 11.13 -5.03 -0.66
N TYR A 170 10.22 -4.15 -0.26
CA TYR A 170 8.93 -3.95 -0.91
C TYR A 170 8.83 -2.50 -1.35
N GLU A 171 8.51 -2.29 -2.63
CA GLU A 171 8.28 -0.99 -3.22
C GLU A 171 6.86 -0.93 -3.81
N TYR A 172 6.19 0.19 -3.54
CA TYR A 172 4.89 0.53 -4.09
C TYR A 172 5.01 1.87 -4.82
N ASP A 173 4.97 1.82 -6.15
CA ASP A 173 5.00 3.01 -7.01
C ASP A 173 3.60 3.29 -7.53
N GLY A 174 2.93 4.29 -6.95
CA GLY A 174 1.51 4.56 -7.18
C GLY A 174 1.26 5.90 -7.85
N ARG A 175 0.40 5.88 -8.87
CA ARG A 175 -0.15 7.06 -9.53
C ARG A 175 -1.64 7.20 -9.17
N SER A 176 -2.05 8.40 -8.78
CA SER A 176 -3.45 8.70 -8.50
C SER A 176 -4.18 9.30 -9.71
N PHE A 177 -5.48 9.07 -9.71
CA PHE A 177 -6.44 9.64 -10.64
C PHE A 177 -7.59 10.25 -9.85
N ASP A 178 -8.03 11.43 -10.23
CA ASP A 178 -9.30 11.96 -9.74
C ASP A 178 -10.44 11.23 -10.47
N VAL A 179 -11.54 10.96 -9.76
CA VAL A 179 -12.67 10.17 -10.32
C VAL A 179 -13.95 10.98 -10.27
N ASP A 180 -14.68 11.09 -11.37
CA ASP A 180 -16.03 11.63 -11.31
C ASP A 180 -16.96 10.60 -10.64
N ALA A 181 -17.48 10.88 -9.44
CA ALA A 181 -18.26 9.92 -8.68
C ALA A 181 -19.62 9.53 -9.31
N LYS A 182 -20.08 10.26 -10.33
CA LYS A 182 -21.35 9.96 -11.04
C LYS A 182 -21.11 9.06 -12.26
N THR A 183 -20.04 9.31 -13.01
CA THR A 183 -19.74 8.61 -14.26
C THR A 183 -18.68 7.51 -14.08
N LEU A 184 -17.90 7.58 -13.00
CA LEU A 184 -16.74 6.73 -12.70
C LEU A 184 -15.56 6.90 -13.68
N GLU A 185 -15.59 7.95 -14.50
CA GLU A 185 -14.47 8.28 -15.38
C GLU A 185 -13.28 8.80 -14.56
N ARG A 186 -12.08 8.42 -14.99
CA ARG A 186 -10.81 8.84 -14.40
C ARG A 186 -10.19 9.98 -15.19
N CYS A 187 -9.65 10.95 -14.49
CA CYS A 187 -8.76 11.96 -15.05
C CYS A 187 -7.44 12.01 -14.28
N ASP A 188 -6.40 12.47 -14.96
CA ASP A 188 -5.09 12.62 -14.33
C ASP A 188 -5.19 13.52 -13.11
N SER A 189 -4.76 13.00 -11.96
CA SER A 189 -4.66 13.79 -10.75
C SER A 189 -3.38 14.63 -10.80
N PRO A 190 -3.40 15.89 -10.33
CA PRO A 190 -2.19 16.66 -10.14
C PRO A 190 -1.35 16.16 -8.94
N ASP A 191 -1.91 15.26 -8.11
CA ASP A 191 -1.23 14.71 -6.95
C ASP A 191 -0.14 13.72 -7.38
N THR A 192 1.07 13.90 -6.87
CA THR A 192 2.20 12.99 -7.11
C THR A 192 2.64 12.36 -5.80
N PHE A 193 2.76 11.04 -5.79
CA PHE A 193 3.23 10.27 -4.63
C PHE A 193 4.61 9.69 -4.96
N PRO A 194 5.63 9.85 -4.11
CA PRO A 194 6.88 9.14 -4.30
C PRO A 194 6.67 7.63 -4.09
N PRO A 195 7.50 6.77 -4.70
CA PRO A 195 7.48 5.35 -4.40
C PRO A 195 7.69 5.11 -2.92
N PHE A 196 6.82 4.29 -2.35
CA PHE A 196 6.89 3.91 -0.95
C PHE A 196 7.75 2.66 -0.83
N ILE A 197 8.84 2.74 -0.04
CA ILE A 197 9.80 1.65 0.11
C ILE A 197 9.84 1.19 1.57
N SER A 198 9.55 -0.09 1.80
CA SER A 198 9.74 -0.78 3.07
C SER A 198 10.86 -1.79 2.98
N VAL A 199 11.63 -1.94 4.06
CA VAL A 199 12.76 -2.87 4.15
C VAL A 199 12.60 -3.78 5.35
N GLU A 200 12.90 -5.07 5.18
CA GLU A 200 13.00 -6.05 6.25
C GLU A 200 14.04 -5.60 7.30
N GLN A 201 13.67 -5.72 8.57
CA GLN A 201 14.55 -5.32 9.69
C GLN A 201 15.71 -6.29 9.90
#